data_AF-A0AAU0MBE4-F1
#
_entry.id   AF-A0AAU0MBE4-F1
#
_cell.length_a   1.000
_cell.length_b   1.000
_cell.length_c   1.000
_cell.angle_alpha   90.00
_cell.angle_beta   90.00
_cell.angle_gamma   90.00
#
_symmetry.space_group_name_H-M   'P 1'
#
loop_
_entity.id
_entity.type
_entity.pdbx_description
1 polymer ?
#
loop_
_entity_poly.entity_id
_entity_poly.type
_entity_poly.pdbx_seq_one_letter_code
_entity_poly.pdbx_strand_id
1 'polypeptide(L)'
;MAPTTKPPTDKPDHGADPGPGRTSTLRKVRDALAGGGLRQYGMMIALGALVLLFQFLTDGLFLQPRNVTSLLVQNGYVLILAIGMVMVIIAGHIDLSVGSVCAFVGATVAMSMHSWHFPWPAAILLGLAMGILVGIWQGFWVAYVGIPAFIVTLAGMLLFRGLDLMILNAQSIPVPEAFQKIANGYLPEVGPDTGYHNITLLLTVLAIVALVWFEFRRRADLREHDMPLPSMVATIVKLVLLGALILVFGLLLASYRGVPVVGLILLALVIVYTFITQRTVAGRRIYAVGGNRHAAGLSGVDTKKTDFLVMVNMGFLAAIAGMVFTAYLNAANPKDGQNFELDAIAAVFIGGAAVAGGVGTVLGSMIGGLVMGVLNLGLANMSVDSNWIQIIKGLVLLGAVAFDVISKMRGKPSFIDMVLRAVGGRSRVVGVAEDAAAVAGPTEASRVTASAVAASGQVGSVTATEPAPEGATAAAPVLGHDGPRSGHLDATEATVREPQPVGRSRPAGRR
;
A
#
# COMPACT_ATOMS: atom_id res chain seq x y z
N MET A 1 36.13 -43.79 -72.29
CA MET A 1 35.97 -44.24 -70.90
C MET A 1 36.75 -43.28 -70.03
N ALA A 2 36.08 -42.31 -69.42
CA ALA A 2 36.69 -41.20 -68.68
C ALA A 2 36.49 -41.40 -67.16
N PRO A 3 37.40 -40.89 -66.31
CA PRO A 3 37.55 -41.29 -64.91
C PRO A 3 36.61 -40.47 -64.01
N THR A 4 36.15 -41.06 -62.89
CA THR A 4 35.43 -40.32 -61.85
C THR A 4 36.10 -40.48 -60.49
N THR A 5 36.38 -39.32 -59.93
CA THR A 5 37.03 -39.02 -58.66
C THR A 5 36.04 -39.21 -57.49
N LYS A 6 36.53 -39.75 -56.37
CA LYS A 6 35.79 -39.83 -55.11
C LYS A 6 36.18 -38.63 -54.23
N PRO A 7 35.25 -37.75 -53.80
CA PRO A 7 35.59 -36.62 -52.94
C PRO A 7 35.69 -37.00 -51.45
N PRO A 8 36.34 -36.15 -50.61
CA PRO A 8 36.78 -36.47 -49.25
C PRO A 8 35.67 -36.34 -48.21
N THR A 9 35.82 -37.07 -47.10
CA THR A 9 34.97 -36.96 -45.91
C THR A 9 35.37 -35.74 -45.08
N ASP A 10 34.61 -34.65 -45.19
CA ASP A 10 34.69 -33.53 -44.24
C ASP A 10 34.00 -33.93 -42.93
N LYS A 11 34.81 -34.08 -41.87
CA LYS A 11 34.32 -34.01 -40.49
C LYS A 11 34.16 -32.52 -40.15
N PRO A 12 32.99 -32.05 -39.70
CA PRO A 12 32.90 -30.72 -39.11
C PRO A 12 33.67 -30.69 -37.80
N ASP A 13 34.58 -29.72 -37.71
CA ASP A 13 35.42 -29.37 -36.57
C ASP A 13 34.64 -29.35 -35.25
N HIS A 14 35.19 -29.99 -34.22
CA HIS A 14 34.81 -29.74 -32.84
C HIS A 14 35.27 -28.33 -32.45
N GLY A 15 34.41 -27.35 -32.72
CA GLY A 15 34.53 -26.00 -32.18
C GLY A 15 34.66 -26.07 -30.66
N ALA A 16 35.74 -25.47 -30.17
CA ALA A 16 36.16 -25.45 -28.77
C ALA A 16 35.01 -25.08 -27.82
N ASP A 17 34.84 -25.90 -26.79
CA ASP A 17 34.05 -25.57 -25.59
C ASP A 17 34.61 -24.27 -24.98
N PRO A 18 33.84 -23.18 -24.86
CA PRO A 18 34.32 -21.99 -24.17
C PRO A 18 34.41 -22.34 -22.68
N GLY A 19 35.63 -22.62 -22.23
CA GLY A 19 35.96 -22.87 -20.82
C GLY A 19 35.38 -21.80 -19.90
N PRO A 20 35.25 -22.09 -18.58
CA PRO A 20 34.38 -21.34 -17.67
C PRO A 20 34.81 -19.88 -17.58
N GLY A 21 34.17 -19.05 -18.42
CA GLY A 21 34.42 -17.63 -18.49
C GLY A 21 34.20 -17.02 -17.11
N ARG A 22 35.23 -16.32 -16.63
CA ARG A 22 35.28 -15.54 -15.40
C ARG A 22 34.18 -14.47 -15.43
N THR A 23 32.96 -14.89 -15.20
CA THR A 23 31.78 -14.06 -15.05
C THR A 23 32.05 -13.17 -13.83
N SER A 24 32.22 -11.87 -14.09
CA SER A 24 32.56 -10.90 -13.04
C SER A 24 31.59 -11.08 -11.88
N THR A 25 32.10 -11.07 -10.65
CA THR A 25 31.30 -11.18 -9.42
C THR A 25 30.11 -10.22 -9.46
N LEU A 26 30.29 -9.05 -10.07
CA LEU A 26 29.26 -8.05 -10.33
C LEU A 26 28.12 -8.55 -11.21
N ARG A 27 28.39 -9.32 -12.28
CA ARG A 27 27.35 -9.90 -13.15
C ARG A 27 26.58 -11.01 -12.44
N LYS A 28 27.24 -11.85 -11.62
CA LYS A 28 26.57 -12.86 -10.79
C LYS A 28 25.72 -12.25 -9.68
N VAL A 29 26.20 -11.17 -9.07
CA VAL A 29 25.43 -10.40 -8.07
C VAL A 29 24.21 -9.74 -8.74
N ARG A 30 24.40 -9.13 -9.92
CA ARG A 30 23.30 -8.56 -10.72
C ARG A 30 22.26 -9.61 -11.10
N ASP A 31 22.66 -10.74 -11.66
CA ASP A 31 21.74 -11.76 -12.15
C ASP A 31 21.01 -12.46 -10.98
N ALA A 32 21.66 -12.59 -9.82
CA ALA A 32 21.03 -13.10 -8.60
C ALA A 32 20.09 -12.09 -7.90
N LEU A 33 20.33 -10.78 -8.07
CA LEU A 33 19.38 -9.72 -7.68
C LEU A 33 18.22 -9.59 -8.69
N ALA A 34 18.42 -9.99 -9.96
CA ALA A 34 17.46 -9.84 -11.04
C ALA A 34 16.41 -10.97 -11.15
N GLY A 35 16.64 -12.15 -10.56
CA GLY A 35 15.68 -13.27 -10.61
C GLY A 35 14.49 -13.08 -9.67
N GLY A 36 13.29 -12.81 -10.19
CA GLY A 36 11.97 -12.92 -9.53
C GLY A 36 11.66 -12.02 -8.32
N GLY A 37 12.64 -11.75 -7.46
CA GLY A 37 12.56 -10.88 -6.28
C GLY A 37 12.86 -9.41 -6.57
N LEU A 38 13.19 -9.06 -7.82
CA LEU A 38 13.62 -7.72 -8.22
C LEU A 38 12.58 -6.64 -7.87
N ARG A 39 11.28 -6.98 -7.89
CA ARG A 39 10.21 -6.06 -7.48
C ARG A 39 10.25 -5.77 -5.97
N GLN A 40 10.43 -6.80 -5.15
CA GLN A 40 10.50 -6.63 -3.69
C GLN A 40 11.77 -5.92 -3.26
N TYR A 41 12.91 -6.24 -3.90
CA TYR A 41 14.15 -5.48 -3.69
C TYR A 41 14.04 -4.04 -4.17
N GLY A 42 13.39 -3.79 -5.31
CA GLY A 42 13.13 -2.43 -5.82
C GLY A 42 12.32 -1.57 -4.84
N MET A 43 11.26 -2.13 -4.24
CA MET A 43 10.46 -1.44 -3.23
C MET A 43 11.26 -1.15 -1.94
N MET A 44 12.07 -2.11 -1.47
CA MET A 44 12.93 -1.90 -0.31
C MET A 44 14.02 -0.84 -0.57
N ILE A 45 14.59 -0.83 -1.78
CA ILE A 45 15.55 0.20 -2.20
C ILE A 45 14.88 1.57 -2.26
N ALA A 46 13.66 1.67 -2.80
CA ALA A 46 12.91 2.92 -2.83
C ALA A 46 12.60 3.44 -1.42
N LEU A 47 12.16 2.56 -0.51
CA LEU A 47 11.96 2.90 0.90
C LEU A 47 13.27 3.36 1.55
N GLY A 48 14.37 2.64 1.34
CA GLY A 48 15.70 3.02 1.85
C GLY A 48 16.16 4.38 1.33
N ALA A 49 15.98 4.65 0.04
CA ALA A 49 16.29 5.95 -0.57
C ALA A 49 15.43 7.07 0.04
N LEU A 50 14.14 6.82 0.28
CA LEU A 50 13.25 7.78 0.92
C LEU A 50 13.65 8.07 2.38
N VAL A 51 14.04 7.04 3.13
CA VAL A 51 14.57 7.19 4.49
C VAL A 51 15.84 8.01 4.50
N LEU A 52 16.78 7.74 3.59
CA LEU A 52 18.01 8.52 3.46
C LEU A 52 17.76 9.96 3.03
N LEU A 53 16.77 10.19 2.14
CA LEU A 53 16.35 11.52 1.74
C LEU A 53 15.88 12.33 2.96
N PHE A 54 14.96 11.80 3.76
CA PHE A 54 14.50 12.51 4.95
C PHE A 54 15.57 12.62 6.03
N GLN A 55 16.46 11.63 6.15
CA GLN A 55 17.63 11.75 7.04
C GLN A 55 18.50 12.97 6.67
N PHE A 56 18.71 13.20 5.38
CA PHE A 56 19.45 14.37 4.89
C PHE A 56 18.65 15.67 5.04
N LEU A 57 17.39 15.69 4.63
CA LEU A 57 16.54 16.89 4.67
C LEU A 57 16.17 17.34 6.09
N THR A 58 16.31 16.48 7.09
CA THR A 58 16.01 16.78 8.50
C THR A 58 17.26 16.93 9.35
N ASP A 59 18.44 17.12 8.74
CA ASP A 59 19.72 17.28 9.45
C ASP A 59 20.00 16.15 10.46
N GLY A 60 19.59 14.94 10.11
CA GLY A 60 19.79 13.73 10.91
C GLY A 60 18.73 13.45 11.97
N LEU A 61 17.69 14.28 12.10
CA LEU A 61 16.61 14.08 13.07
C LEU A 61 15.77 12.85 12.76
N PHE A 62 15.59 12.49 11.48
CA PHE A 62 14.67 11.41 11.09
C PHE A 62 15.01 10.03 11.69
N LEU A 63 16.27 9.60 11.63
CA LEU A 63 16.73 8.31 12.18
C LEU A 63 17.07 8.36 13.68
N GLN A 64 16.65 9.39 14.40
CA GLN A 64 16.77 9.38 15.86
C GLN A 64 15.95 8.24 16.48
N PRO A 65 16.46 7.58 17.55
CA PRO A 65 15.78 6.46 18.22
C PRO A 65 14.29 6.68 18.52
N ARG A 66 13.93 7.89 18.97
CA ARG A 66 12.55 8.29 19.24
C ARG A 66 11.68 8.30 17.98
N ASN A 67 12.19 8.84 16.87
CA ASN A 67 11.45 8.96 15.62
C ASN A 67 11.23 7.59 14.97
N VAL A 68 12.23 6.71 15.00
CA VAL A 68 12.09 5.32 14.53
C VAL A 68 11.02 4.58 15.33
N THR A 69 11.00 4.77 16.64
CA THR A 69 9.96 4.20 17.51
C THR A 69 8.57 4.77 17.19
N SER A 70 8.48 6.10 17.05
CA SER A 70 7.24 6.78 16.65
C SER A 70 6.73 6.29 15.30
N LEU A 71 7.60 5.97 14.36
CA LEU A 71 7.18 5.45 13.05
C LEU A 71 6.35 4.17 13.20
N LEU A 72 6.76 3.25 14.08
CA LEU A 72 6.01 2.02 14.35
C LEU A 72 4.71 2.27 15.12
N VAL A 73 4.77 3.08 16.19
CA VAL A 73 3.61 3.32 17.07
C VAL A 73 2.53 4.13 16.34
N GLN A 74 2.93 5.23 15.68
CA GLN A 74 2.00 6.14 15.02
C GLN A 74 1.40 5.57 13.74
N ASN A 75 2.14 4.76 12.98
CA ASN A 75 1.64 4.17 11.73
C ASN A 75 1.15 2.73 11.91
N GLY A 76 1.16 2.20 13.14
CA GLY A 76 0.83 0.80 13.38
C GLY A 76 -0.59 0.43 12.97
N TYR A 77 -1.56 1.32 13.17
CA TYR A 77 -2.94 1.10 12.72
C TYR A 77 -3.04 0.97 11.19
N VAL A 78 -2.34 1.82 10.43
CA VAL A 78 -2.31 1.75 8.95
C VAL A 78 -1.69 0.45 8.49
N LEU A 79 -0.60 0.02 9.13
CA LEU A 79 0.06 -1.25 8.82
C LEU A 79 -0.87 -2.43 9.09
N ILE A 80 -1.59 -2.45 10.22
CA ILE A 80 -2.60 -3.50 10.51
C ILE A 80 -3.69 -3.51 9.44
N LEU A 81 -4.23 -2.34 9.08
CA LEU A 81 -5.25 -2.21 8.04
C LEU A 81 -4.75 -2.68 6.68
N ALA A 82 -3.50 -2.37 6.32
CA ALA A 82 -2.90 -2.79 5.05
C ALA A 82 -2.79 -4.31 4.92
N ILE A 83 -2.63 -5.06 6.03
CA ILE A 83 -2.67 -6.53 6.03
C ILE A 83 -4.06 -7.01 5.59
N GLY A 84 -5.13 -6.44 6.13
CA GLY A 84 -6.49 -6.80 5.74
C GLY A 84 -6.81 -6.38 4.31
N MET A 85 -6.48 -5.13 4.01
CA MET A 85 -6.78 -4.48 2.75
C MET A 85 -6.12 -5.19 1.57
N VAL A 86 -4.92 -5.78 1.75
CA VAL A 86 -4.29 -6.56 0.67
C VAL A 86 -5.09 -7.80 0.30
N MET A 87 -5.73 -8.49 1.25
CA MET A 87 -6.58 -9.64 0.94
C MET A 87 -7.87 -9.22 0.22
N VAL A 88 -8.46 -8.10 0.63
CA VAL A 88 -9.64 -7.52 -0.02
C VAL A 88 -9.33 -7.12 -1.47
N ILE A 89 -8.20 -6.43 -1.70
CA ILE A 89 -7.75 -6.03 -3.04
C ILE A 89 -7.38 -7.25 -3.87
N ILE A 90 -6.69 -8.25 -3.31
CA ILE A 90 -6.39 -9.48 -4.04
C ILE A 90 -7.68 -10.17 -4.48
N ALA A 91 -8.72 -10.22 -3.65
CA ALA A 91 -10.02 -10.80 -4.00
C ALA A 91 -10.80 -9.99 -5.06
N GLY A 92 -10.30 -8.81 -5.48
CA GLY A 92 -10.93 -7.95 -6.47
C GLY A 92 -11.94 -6.95 -5.88
N HIS A 93 -11.85 -6.68 -4.58
CA HIS A 93 -12.74 -5.77 -3.86
C HIS A 93 -11.99 -4.54 -3.33
N ILE A 94 -12.74 -3.51 -2.92
CA ILE A 94 -12.23 -2.34 -2.21
C ILE A 94 -13.15 -2.10 -1.01
N ASP A 95 -12.57 -1.89 0.16
CA ASP A 95 -13.28 -1.58 1.40
C ASP A 95 -12.96 -0.15 1.82
N LEU A 96 -13.94 0.72 1.63
CA LEU A 96 -13.86 2.14 1.99
C LEU A 96 -14.26 2.38 3.46
N SER A 97 -14.87 1.41 4.13
CA SER A 97 -15.43 1.59 5.47
C SER A 97 -14.39 1.51 6.58
N VAL A 98 -13.19 0.97 6.29
CA VAL A 98 -12.25 0.49 7.31
C VAL A 98 -11.87 1.54 8.35
N GLY A 99 -11.76 2.81 7.94
CA GLY A 99 -11.52 3.94 8.86
C GLY A 99 -12.69 4.18 9.81
N SER A 100 -13.91 4.27 9.29
CA SER A 100 -15.12 4.41 10.12
C SER A 100 -15.36 3.22 11.04
N VAL A 101 -14.99 2.00 10.62
CA VAL A 101 -15.09 0.80 11.45
C VAL A 101 -14.06 0.85 12.59
N CYS A 102 -12.84 1.31 12.32
CA CYS A 102 -11.84 1.56 13.37
C CYS A 102 -12.36 2.56 14.41
N ALA A 103 -12.93 3.68 13.97
CA ALA A 103 -13.48 4.71 14.84
C ALA A 103 -14.63 4.15 15.70
N PHE A 104 -15.63 3.54 15.06
CA PHE A 104 -16.77 2.92 15.72
C PHE A 104 -16.37 1.87 16.76
N VAL A 105 -15.44 0.96 16.42
CA VAL A 105 -14.94 -0.05 17.37
C VAL A 105 -14.17 0.62 18.51
N GLY A 106 -13.29 1.57 18.21
CA GLY A 106 -12.55 2.34 19.22
C GLY A 106 -13.46 3.07 20.19
N ALA A 107 -14.49 3.75 19.69
CA ALA A 107 -15.52 4.41 20.49
C ALA A 107 -16.33 3.43 21.33
N THR A 108 -16.74 2.29 20.78
CA THR A 108 -17.47 1.25 21.53
C THR A 108 -16.61 0.72 22.68
N VAL A 109 -15.34 0.45 22.42
CA VAL A 109 -14.37 -0.03 23.42
C VAL A 109 -14.15 1.02 24.51
N ALA A 110 -13.89 2.27 24.14
CA ALA A 110 -13.72 3.37 25.09
C ALA A 110 -14.97 3.59 25.94
N MET A 111 -16.15 3.62 25.32
CA MET A 111 -17.44 3.76 26.00
C MET A 111 -17.70 2.60 26.97
N SER A 112 -17.41 1.36 26.58
CA SER A 112 -17.61 0.19 27.44
C SER A 112 -16.74 0.24 28.70
N MET A 113 -15.49 0.73 28.60
CA MET A 113 -14.61 0.91 29.75
C MET A 113 -15.05 2.10 30.61
N HIS A 114 -15.49 3.19 29.97
CA HIS A 114 -15.84 4.43 30.66
C HIS A 114 -17.19 4.34 31.38
N SER A 115 -18.26 3.96 30.67
CA SER A 115 -19.64 4.02 31.16
C SER A 115 -20.17 2.68 31.66
N TRP A 116 -19.76 1.56 31.05
CA TRP A 116 -20.17 0.23 31.50
C TRP A 116 -19.18 -0.40 32.48
N HIS A 117 -18.09 0.31 32.78
CA HIS A 117 -17.01 -0.10 33.69
C HIS A 117 -16.42 -1.48 33.36
N PHE A 118 -16.40 -1.84 32.07
CA PHE A 118 -15.78 -3.10 31.66
C PHE A 118 -14.28 -3.07 31.93
N PRO A 119 -13.71 -4.17 32.43
CA PRO A 119 -12.26 -4.29 32.48
C PRO A 119 -11.70 -4.31 31.05
N TRP A 120 -10.52 -3.73 30.86
CA TRP A 120 -9.93 -3.57 29.53
C TRP A 120 -9.85 -4.87 28.68
N PRO A 121 -9.64 -6.09 29.23
CA PRO A 121 -9.68 -7.31 28.40
C PRO A 121 -11.08 -7.63 27.87
N ALA A 122 -12.13 -7.40 28.68
CA ALA A 122 -13.51 -7.61 28.25
C ALA A 122 -13.90 -6.61 27.16
N ALA A 123 -13.45 -5.36 27.30
CA ALA A 123 -13.63 -4.34 26.28
C ALA A 123 -12.94 -4.72 24.95
N ILE A 124 -11.74 -5.31 24.99
CA ILE A 124 -11.08 -5.83 23.78
C ILE A 124 -11.91 -6.92 23.11
N LEU A 125 -12.43 -7.89 23.88
CA LEU A 125 -13.26 -8.96 23.33
C LEU A 125 -14.53 -8.41 22.68
N LEU A 126 -15.16 -7.41 23.30
CA LEU A 126 -16.28 -6.68 22.71
C LEU A 126 -15.88 -6.00 21.40
N GLY A 127 -14.76 -5.29 21.36
CA GLY A 127 -14.27 -4.63 20.16
C GLY A 127 -14.01 -5.61 19.01
N LEU A 128 -13.37 -6.75 19.29
CA LEU A 128 -13.15 -7.81 18.31
C LEU A 128 -14.48 -8.39 17.80
N ALA A 129 -15.43 -8.65 18.70
CA ALA A 129 -16.76 -9.13 18.32
C ALA A 129 -17.48 -8.13 17.41
N MET A 130 -17.44 -6.83 17.74
CA MET A 130 -18.04 -5.78 16.90
C MET A 130 -17.40 -5.70 15.52
N GLY A 131 -16.07 -5.76 15.42
CA GLY A 131 -15.39 -5.80 14.12
C GLY A 131 -15.80 -7.01 13.27
N ILE A 132 -15.86 -8.19 13.88
CA ILE A 132 -16.32 -9.43 13.22
C ILE A 132 -17.77 -9.29 12.77
N LEU A 133 -18.66 -8.76 13.60
CA LEU A 133 -20.07 -8.55 13.26
C LEU A 133 -20.24 -7.58 12.08
N VAL A 134 -19.47 -6.49 12.06
CA VAL A 134 -19.43 -5.56 10.93
C VAL A 134 -18.94 -6.27 9.67
N GLY A 135 -17.89 -7.07 9.77
CA GLY A 135 -17.37 -7.85 8.64
C GLY A 135 -18.34 -8.93 8.15
N ILE A 136 -19.12 -9.56 9.04
CA ILE A 136 -20.21 -10.49 8.70
C ILE A 136 -21.30 -9.75 7.93
N TRP A 137 -21.71 -8.58 8.43
CA TRP A 137 -22.71 -7.74 7.78
C TRP A 137 -22.28 -7.35 6.37
N GLN A 138 -21.09 -6.79 6.21
CA GLN A 138 -20.58 -6.39 4.89
C GLN A 138 -20.35 -7.60 3.97
N GLY A 139 -19.75 -8.67 4.52
CA GLY A 139 -19.53 -9.91 3.80
C GLY A 139 -20.83 -10.52 3.28
N PHE A 140 -21.93 -10.43 4.02
CA PHE A 140 -23.23 -10.94 3.58
C PHE A 140 -23.70 -10.26 2.28
N TRP A 141 -23.70 -8.92 2.27
CA TRP A 141 -24.12 -8.14 1.10
C TRP A 141 -23.22 -8.33 -0.11
N VAL A 142 -21.91 -8.42 0.11
CA VAL A 142 -20.94 -8.60 -0.98
C VAL A 142 -21.00 -10.02 -1.53
N ALA A 143 -20.94 -11.04 -0.67
CA ALA A 143 -20.77 -12.43 -1.11
C ALA A 143 -22.05 -13.11 -1.56
N TYR A 144 -23.17 -12.88 -0.85
CA TYR A 144 -24.40 -13.63 -1.06
C TYR A 144 -25.43 -12.87 -1.87
N VAL A 145 -25.58 -11.57 -1.60
CA VAL A 145 -26.47 -10.70 -2.38
C VAL A 145 -25.81 -10.26 -3.68
N GLY A 146 -24.47 -10.13 -3.69
CA GLY A 146 -23.71 -9.78 -4.89
C GLY A 146 -23.64 -8.27 -5.16
N ILE A 147 -23.86 -7.44 -4.14
CA ILE A 147 -23.69 -5.99 -4.26
C ILE A 147 -22.19 -5.68 -4.36
N PRO A 148 -21.76 -4.80 -5.29
CA PRO A 148 -20.35 -4.39 -5.38
C PRO A 148 -19.81 -3.90 -4.03
N ALA A 149 -18.62 -4.38 -3.65
CA ALA A 149 -18.04 -4.11 -2.33
C ALA A 149 -17.84 -2.62 -2.05
N PHE A 150 -17.47 -1.81 -3.05
CA PHE A 150 -17.30 -0.37 -2.86
C PHE A 150 -18.62 0.31 -2.44
N ILE A 151 -19.78 -0.17 -2.88
CA ILE A 151 -21.09 0.39 -2.49
C ILE A 151 -21.44 -0.02 -1.07
N VAL A 152 -21.30 -1.31 -0.76
CA VAL A 152 -21.57 -1.84 0.59
C VAL A 152 -20.69 -1.14 1.62
N THR A 153 -19.42 -0.95 1.30
CA THR A 153 -18.43 -0.36 2.21
C THR A 153 -18.53 1.17 2.25
N LEU A 154 -18.97 1.85 1.19
CA LEU A 154 -19.32 3.27 1.25
C LEU A 154 -20.57 3.50 2.12
N ALA A 155 -21.61 2.68 1.97
CA ALA A 155 -22.78 2.72 2.84
C ALA A 155 -22.40 2.40 4.29
N GLY A 156 -21.55 1.39 4.49
CA GLY A 156 -20.95 1.05 5.77
C GLY A 156 -20.17 2.22 6.37
N MET A 157 -19.40 2.94 5.56
CA MET A 157 -18.63 4.11 6.00
C MET A 157 -19.55 5.15 6.66
N LEU A 158 -20.65 5.50 6.00
CA LEU A 158 -21.62 6.47 6.52
C LEU A 158 -22.34 5.93 7.77
N LEU A 159 -22.73 4.66 7.75
CA LEU A 159 -23.42 4.01 8.87
C LEU A 159 -22.55 3.98 10.13
N PHE A 160 -21.33 3.44 10.04
CA PHE A 160 -20.45 3.29 11.20
C PHE A 160 -19.89 4.62 11.66
N ARG A 161 -19.68 5.58 10.76
CA ARG A 161 -19.38 6.97 11.14
C ARG A 161 -20.53 7.59 11.95
N GLY A 162 -21.77 7.39 11.53
CA GLY A 162 -22.93 7.88 12.27
C GLY A 162 -23.06 7.24 13.66
N LEU A 163 -22.86 5.92 13.75
CA LEU A 163 -22.88 5.19 15.01
C LEU A 163 -21.75 5.61 15.96
N ASP A 164 -20.55 5.84 15.44
CA ASP A 164 -19.41 6.40 16.18
C ASP A 164 -19.76 7.74 16.84
N LEU A 165 -20.32 8.67 16.06
CA LEU A 165 -20.75 9.98 16.58
C LEU A 165 -21.86 9.86 17.63
N MET A 166 -22.80 8.93 17.46
CA MET A 166 -23.87 8.66 18.42
C MET A 166 -23.33 8.11 19.74
N ILE A 167 -22.37 7.17 19.68
CA ILE A 167 -21.73 6.61 20.88
C ILE A 167 -20.96 7.69 21.62
N LEU A 168 -20.15 8.46 20.90
CA LEU A 168 -19.29 9.48 21.51
C LEU A 168 -20.04 10.75 21.94
N ASN A 169 -21.28 10.95 21.48
CA ASN A 169 -22.00 12.23 21.60
C ASN A 169 -21.15 13.43 21.12
N ALA A 170 -20.37 13.21 20.05
CA ALA A 170 -19.39 14.17 19.52
C ALA A 170 -18.33 14.66 20.54
N GLN A 171 -18.05 13.89 21.60
CA GLN A 171 -17.03 14.18 22.60
C GLN A 171 -15.89 13.16 22.59
N SER A 172 -14.76 13.52 23.20
CA SER A 172 -13.63 12.61 23.39
C SER A 172 -13.82 11.80 24.66
N ILE A 173 -13.72 10.48 24.57
CA ILE A 173 -13.82 9.58 25.74
C ILE A 173 -12.43 9.01 26.04
N PRO A 174 -11.82 9.36 27.19
CA PRO A 174 -10.49 8.88 27.55
C PRO A 174 -10.53 7.39 27.92
N VAL A 175 -9.41 6.69 27.68
CA VAL A 175 -9.25 5.27 28.05
C VAL A 175 -8.26 5.08 29.19
N PRO A 176 -8.40 4.04 30.04
CA PRO A 176 -7.50 3.80 31.18
C PRO A 176 -6.05 3.55 30.77
N GLU A 177 -5.08 3.91 31.62
CA GLU A 177 -3.63 3.72 31.36
C GLU A 177 -3.25 2.27 31.00
N ALA A 178 -3.92 1.29 31.62
CA ALA A 178 -3.68 -0.12 31.31
C ALA A 178 -3.98 -0.45 29.84
N PHE A 179 -5.01 0.16 29.26
CA PHE A 179 -5.35 0.01 27.84
C PHE A 179 -4.40 0.80 26.95
N GLN A 180 -3.97 2.00 27.38
CA GLN A 180 -3.00 2.82 26.64
C GLN A 180 -1.67 2.08 26.40
N LYS A 181 -1.24 1.22 27.34
CA LYS A 181 -0.02 0.40 27.22
C LYS A 181 -0.07 -0.59 26.04
N ILE A 182 -1.23 -0.90 25.48
CA ILE A 182 -1.33 -1.72 24.27
C ILE A 182 -0.64 -1.03 23.09
N ALA A 183 -0.78 0.30 23.00
CA ALA A 183 -0.16 1.07 21.94
C ALA A 183 1.18 1.71 22.35
N ASN A 184 1.16 2.38 23.49
CA ASN A 184 2.26 3.22 23.97
C ASN A 184 3.23 2.48 24.91
N GLY A 185 2.96 1.21 25.22
CA GLY A 185 3.80 0.38 26.07
C GLY A 185 5.02 -0.19 25.34
N TYR A 186 6.01 -0.60 26.14
CA TYR A 186 7.26 -1.21 25.70
C TYR A 186 7.47 -2.52 26.44
N LEU A 187 8.34 -3.38 25.90
CA LEU A 187 8.80 -4.55 26.64
C LEU A 187 9.44 -4.12 27.97
N PRO A 188 9.23 -4.88 29.06
CA PRO A 188 9.88 -4.60 30.32
C PRO A 188 11.39 -4.76 30.16
N GLU A 189 12.16 -3.91 30.82
CA GLU A 189 13.62 -4.01 30.83
C GLU A 189 14.06 -5.02 31.88
N VAL A 190 14.92 -5.96 31.49
CA VAL A 190 15.47 -7.01 32.36
C VAL A 190 16.95 -7.19 32.02
N GLY A 191 17.79 -7.29 33.04
CA GLY A 191 19.22 -7.56 32.88
C GLY A 191 20.12 -6.41 33.34
N PRO A 192 21.43 -6.45 33.03
CA PRO A 192 22.41 -5.48 33.50
C PRO A 192 22.30 -4.12 32.79
N ASP A 193 22.72 -3.03 33.44
CA ASP A 193 22.73 -1.68 32.83
C ASP A 193 23.80 -1.58 31.73
N THR A 194 23.42 -1.86 30.49
CA THR A 194 24.31 -1.78 29.31
C THR A 194 24.22 -0.44 28.57
N GLY A 195 23.34 0.47 29.01
CA GLY A 195 22.99 1.69 28.27
C GLY A 195 22.03 1.44 27.10
N TYR A 196 21.58 0.20 26.91
CA TYR A 196 20.62 -0.22 25.89
C TYR A 196 19.57 -1.15 26.50
N HIS A 197 18.39 -1.18 25.89
CA HIS A 197 17.35 -2.13 26.28
C HIS A 197 17.75 -3.58 25.94
N ASN A 198 18.19 -4.33 26.94
CA ASN A 198 18.80 -5.66 26.78
C ASN A 198 17.93 -6.67 26.03
N ILE A 199 16.62 -6.72 26.34
CA ILE A 199 15.71 -7.66 25.67
C ILE A 199 15.59 -7.33 24.18
N THR A 200 15.67 -6.05 23.81
CA THR A 200 15.63 -5.64 22.40
C THR A 200 16.91 -6.06 21.68
N LEU A 201 18.07 -5.94 22.32
CA LEU A 201 19.33 -6.45 21.79
C LEU A 201 19.29 -7.97 21.60
N LEU A 202 18.79 -8.71 22.60
CA LEU A 202 18.63 -10.16 22.50
C LEU A 202 17.71 -10.54 21.33
N LEU A 203 16.55 -9.90 21.21
CA LEU A 203 15.63 -10.13 20.09
C LEU A 203 16.27 -9.78 18.73
N THR A 204 17.10 -8.74 18.68
CA THR A 204 17.83 -8.35 17.47
C THR A 204 18.83 -9.42 17.06
N VAL A 205 19.62 -9.93 18.01
CA VAL A 205 20.57 -11.04 17.76
C VAL A 205 19.81 -12.30 17.33
N LEU A 206 18.73 -12.66 18.03
CA LEU A 206 17.89 -13.80 17.67
C LEU A 206 17.28 -13.67 16.28
N ALA A 207 16.84 -12.47 15.88
CA ALA A 207 16.31 -12.20 14.55
C ALA A 207 17.38 -12.39 13.46
N ILE A 208 18.61 -11.94 13.69
CA ILE A 208 19.75 -12.15 12.77
C ILE A 208 20.10 -13.64 12.68
N VAL A 209 20.18 -14.34 13.82
CA VAL A 209 20.43 -15.79 13.85
C VAL A 209 19.33 -16.55 13.10
N ALA A 210 18.07 -16.20 13.34
CA ALA A 210 16.93 -16.78 12.64
C ALA A 210 16.99 -16.51 11.13
N LEU A 211 17.32 -15.29 10.69
CA LEU A 211 17.51 -14.94 9.28
C LEU A 211 18.56 -15.84 8.62
N VAL A 212 19.71 -15.99 9.26
CA VAL A 212 20.79 -16.85 8.78
C VAL A 212 20.33 -18.31 8.72
N TRP A 213 19.74 -18.82 9.81
CA TRP A 213 19.24 -20.18 9.91
C TRP A 213 18.21 -20.51 8.81
N PHE A 214 17.20 -19.65 8.62
CA PHE A 214 16.16 -19.86 7.61
C PHE A 214 16.70 -19.81 6.18
N GLU A 215 17.70 -18.97 5.89
CA GLU A 215 18.30 -18.91 4.55
C GLU A 215 19.16 -20.15 4.25
N PHE A 216 19.90 -20.67 5.24
CA PHE A 216 20.62 -21.93 5.09
C PHE A 216 19.68 -23.14 5.00
N ARG A 217 18.61 -23.17 5.79
CA ARG A 217 17.59 -24.22 5.70
C ARG A 217 16.90 -24.21 4.34
N ARG A 218 16.47 -23.04 3.87
CA ARG A 218 15.91 -22.87 2.52
C ARG A 218 16.86 -23.37 1.43
N ARG A 219 18.17 -23.14 1.57
CA ARG A 219 19.16 -23.66 0.63
C ARG A 219 19.35 -25.17 0.71
N ALA A 220 19.26 -25.76 1.90
CA ALA A 220 19.27 -27.21 2.07
C ALA A 220 18.04 -27.84 1.40
N ASP A 221 16.86 -27.25 1.61
CA ASP A 221 15.62 -27.70 0.96
C ASP A 221 15.71 -27.59 -0.58
N LEU A 222 16.31 -26.51 -1.10
CA LEU A 222 16.53 -26.34 -2.54
C LEU A 222 17.52 -27.36 -3.12
N ARG A 223 18.54 -27.76 -2.34
CA ARG A 223 19.50 -28.80 -2.72
C ARG A 223 18.85 -30.17 -2.78
N GLU A 224 17.98 -30.47 -1.82
CA GLU A 224 17.28 -31.75 -1.73
C GLU A 224 16.30 -31.95 -2.90
N HIS A 225 15.70 -30.86 -3.40
CA HIS A 225 14.76 -30.90 -4.52
C HIS A 225 15.41 -30.57 -5.88
N ASP A 226 16.74 -30.63 -6.01
CA ASP A 226 17.50 -30.35 -7.23
C ASP A 226 17.11 -29.03 -7.94
N MET A 227 16.70 -28.04 -7.16
CA MET A 227 16.32 -26.73 -7.68
C MET A 227 17.56 -25.83 -7.88
N PRO A 228 17.52 -24.89 -8.84
CA PRO A 228 18.65 -24.00 -9.10
C PRO A 228 19.00 -23.16 -7.87
N LEU A 229 20.23 -23.33 -7.37
CA LEU A 229 20.70 -22.66 -6.17
C LEU A 229 21.13 -21.21 -6.47
N PRO A 230 20.66 -20.22 -5.69
CA PRO A 230 21.21 -18.88 -5.75
C PRO A 230 22.72 -18.88 -5.49
N SER A 231 23.47 -18.02 -6.19
CA SER A 231 24.92 -17.94 -6.03
C SER A 231 25.32 -17.68 -4.56
N MET A 232 26.43 -18.28 -4.10
CA MET A 232 26.90 -18.14 -2.71
C MET A 232 27.08 -16.67 -2.32
N VAL A 233 27.68 -15.88 -3.21
CA VAL A 233 27.89 -14.45 -3.04
C VAL A 233 26.57 -13.70 -2.86
N ALA A 234 25.56 -13.98 -3.67
CA ALA A 234 24.28 -13.27 -3.57
C ALA A 234 23.57 -13.52 -2.25
N THR A 235 23.63 -14.74 -1.71
CA THR A 235 23.07 -15.02 -0.38
C THR A 235 23.87 -14.35 0.73
N ILE A 236 25.20 -14.33 0.66
CA ILE A 236 26.01 -13.61 1.64
C ILE A 236 25.66 -12.11 1.61
N VAL A 237 25.62 -11.51 0.42
CA VAL A 237 25.23 -10.09 0.25
C VAL A 237 23.82 -9.85 0.82
N LYS A 238 22.85 -10.71 0.51
CA LYS A 238 21.49 -10.63 1.06
C LYS A 238 21.49 -10.69 2.59
N LEU A 239 22.21 -11.64 3.18
CA LEU A 239 22.29 -11.81 4.63
C LEU A 239 22.98 -10.63 5.31
N VAL A 240 24.05 -10.10 4.72
CA VAL A 240 24.75 -8.93 5.24
C VAL A 240 23.86 -7.69 5.17
N LEU A 241 23.18 -7.44 4.05
CA LEU A 241 22.31 -6.28 3.89
C LEU A 241 21.09 -6.34 4.83
N LEU A 242 20.38 -7.47 4.84
CA LEU A 242 19.22 -7.64 5.73
C LEU A 242 19.63 -7.70 7.20
N GLY A 243 20.75 -8.36 7.52
CA GLY A 243 21.30 -8.42 8.86
C GLY A 243 21.74 -7.04 9.38
N ALA A 244 22.41 -6.24 8.54
CA ALA A 244 22.77 -4.86 8.88
C ALA A 244 21.52 -3.99 9.09
N LEU A 245 20.49 -4.14 8.25
CA LEU A 245 19.22 -3.43 8.43
C LEU A 245 18.55 -3.79 9.77
N ILE A 246 18.45 -5.09 10.08
CA ILE A 246 17.90 -5.57 11.36
C ILE A 246 18.74 -5.06 12.52
N LEU A 247 20.07 -5.08 12.41
CA LEU A 247 20.98 -4.59 13.45
C LEU A 247 20.80 -3.10 13.71
N VAL A 248 20.83 -2.27 12.67
CA VAL A 248 20.66 -0.81 12.79
C VAL A 248 19.29 -0.50 13.40
N PHE A 249 18.23 -1.12 12.88
CA PHE A 249 16.88 -0.91 13.41
C PHE A 249 16.75 -1.37 14.86
N GLY A 250 17.26 -2.55 15.19
CA GLY A 250 17.25 -3.11 16.55
C GLY A 250 18.05 -2.28 17.55
N LEU A 251 19.21 -1.77 17.15
CA LEU A 251 20.01 -0.84 17.96
C LEU A 251 19.27 0.48 18.19
N LEU A 252 18.65 1.06 17.16
CA LEU A 252 17.88 2.30 17.30
C LEU A 252 16.69 2.14 18.26
N LEU A 253 15.99 1.01 18.23
CA LEU A 253 14.94 0.72 19.22
C LEU A 253 15.53 0.49 20.61
N ALA A 254 16.65 -0.24 20.71
CA ALA A 254 17.30 -0.52 21.99
C ALA A 254 17.86 0.75 22.67
N SER A 255 18.30 1.75 21.90
CA SER A 255 18.78 3.03 22.41
C SER A 255 17.69 3.95 22.97
N TYR A 256 16.40 3.62 22.81
CA TYR A 256 15.29 4.44 23.30
C TYR A 256 14.57 3.79 24.48
N ARG A 257 13.54 2.99 24.20
CA ARG A 257 12.73 2.28 25.20
C ARG A 257 12.50 0.82 24.83
N GLY A 258 13.23 0.32 23.83
CA GLY A 258 13.07 -1.01 23.29
C GLY A 258 11.91 -1.16 22.31
N VAL A 259 11.48 -2.40 22.10
CA VAL A 259 10.42 -2.72 21.13
C VAL A 259 9.05 -2.31 21.70
N PRO A 260 8.28 -1.46 20.99
CA PRO A 260 6.93 -1.11 21.40
C PRO A 260 5.97 -2.30 21.25
N VAL A 261 4.96 -2.38 22.11
CA VAL A 261 3.96 -3.47 22.10
C VAL A 261 3.24 -3.55 20.74
N VAL A 262 2.93 -2.41 20.12
CA VAL A 262 2.38 -2.36 18.74
C VAL A 262 3.28 -3.05 17.74
N GLY A 263 4.60 -2.89 17.87
CA GLY A 263 5.57 -3.56 17.00
C GLY A 263 5.47 -5.09 17.12
N LEU A 264 5.20 -5.62 18.32
CA LEU A 264 4.99 -7.05 18.54
C LEU A 264 3.65 -7.53 17.98
N ILE A 265 2.58 -6.76 18.18
CA ILE A 265 1.27 -7.06 17.58
C ILE A 265 1.40 -7.11 16.06
N LEU A 266 2.04 -6.11 15.45
CA LEU A 266 2.33 -6.06 14.02
C LEU A 266 3.16 -7.26 13.56
N LEU A 267 4.25 -7.58 14.26
CA LEU A 267 5.11 -8.71 13.92
C LEU A 267 4.32 -10.02 13.94
N ALA A 268 3.52 -10.25 14.98
CA ALA A 268 2.66 -11.42 15.10
C ALA A 268 1.65 -11.51 13.95
N LEU A 269 0.96 -10.40 13.64
CA LEU A 269 0.00 -10.34 12.54
C LEU A 269 0.69 -10.57 11.18
N VAL A 270 1.86 -9.96 10.93
CA VAL A 270 2.60 -10.16 9.69
C VAL A 270 3.00 -11.63 9.53
N ILE A 271 3.50 -12.29 10.58
CA ILE A 271 3.85 -13.72 10.55
C ILE A 271 2.61 -14.56 10.25
N VAL A 272 1.53 -14.35 11.00
CA VAL A 272 0.27 -15.10 10.86
C VAL A 272 -0.33 -14.92 9.47
N TYR A 273 -0.48 -13.69 8.98
CA TYR A 273 -1.11 -13.44 7.68
C TYR A 273 -0.21 -13.76 6.50
N THR A 274 1.12 -13.67 6.64
CA THR A 274 2.04 -14.20 5.62
C THR A 274 1.90 -15.72 5.53
N PHE A 275 1.82 -16.42 6.66
CA PHE A 275 1.56 -17.86 6.68
C PHE A 275 0.19 -18.20 6.09
N ILE A 276 -0.89 -17.52 6.49
CA ILE A 276 -2.24 -17.73 5.95
C ILE A 276 -2.24 -17.54 4.43
N THR A 277 -1.72 -16.41 3.95
CA THR A 277 -1.78 -16.07 2.52
C THR A 277 -0.89 -16.96 1.65
N GLN A 278 0.26 -17.44 2.15
CA GLN A 278 1.22 -18.18 1.34
C GLN A 278 1.17 -19.70 1.52
N ARG A 279 0.82 -20.18 2.72
CA ARG A 279 0.95 -21.60 3.09
C ARG A 279 -0.38 -22.32 3.27
N THR A 280 -1.50 -21.60 3.38
CA THR A 280 -2.82 -22.24 3.62
C THR A 280 -3.70 -22.31 2.37
N VAL A 281 -4.73 -23.17 2.44
CA VAL A 281 -5.76 -23.28 1.39
C VAL A 281 -6.57 -21.99 1.27
N ALA A 282 -6.88 -21.33 2.40
CA ALA A 282 -7.64 -20.08 2.41
C ALA A 282 -6.91 -19.00 1.59
N GLY A 283 -5.61 -18.84 1.81
CA GLY A 283 -4.76 -17.97 0.99
C GLY A 283 -4.87 -18.30 -0.50
N ARG A 284 -4.59 -19.55 -0.90
CA ARG A 284 -4.66 -19.96 -2.32
C ARG A 284 -6.01 -19.67 -2.97
N ARG A 285 -7.12 -19.83 -2.24
CA ARG A 285 -8.47 -19.51 -2.72
C ARG A 285 -8.64 -18.01 -2.98
N ILE A 286 -8.17 -17.15 -2.08
CA ILE A 286 -8.24 -15.68 -2.25
C ILE A 286 -7.51 -15.25 -3.53
N TYR A 287 -6.28 -15.73 -3.75
CA TYR A 287 -5.52 -15.41 -4.97
C TYR A 287 -6.18 -15.99 -6.24
N ALA A 288 -6.74 -17.20 -6.17
CA ALA A 288 -7.43 -17.82 -7.31
C ALA A 288 -8.69 -17.05 -7.70
N VAL A 289 -9.52 -16.68 -6.73
CA VAL A 289 -10.73 -15.86 -6.96
C VAL A 289 -10.35 -14.50 -7.57
N GLY A 290 -9.30 -13.88 -7.04
CA GLY A 290 -8.76 -12.63 -7.52
C GLY A 290 -8.23 -12.66 -8.95
N GLY A 291 -7.53 -13.74 -9.33
CA GLY A 291 -6.95 -13.88 -10.66
C GLY A 291 -8.01 -14.15 -11.73
N ASN A 292 -8.93 -15.09 -11.45
CA ASN A 292 -10.09 -15.34 -12.33
C ASN A 292 -11.21 -16.04 -11.55
N ARG A 293 -12.23 -15.27 -11.18
CA ARG A 293 -13.39 -15.75 -10.40
C ARG A 293 -14.14 -16.90 -11.08
N HIS A 294 -14.33 -16.85 -12.39
CA HIS A 294 -15.06 -17.88 -13.13
C HIS A 294 -14.27 -19.19 -13.17
N ALA A 295 -12.98 -19.12 -13.47
CA ALA A 295 -12.10 -20.30 -13.47
C ALA A 295 -11.96 -20.91 -12.06
N ALA A 296 -11.88 -20.07 -11.01
CA ALA A 296 -11.84 -20.53 -9.62
C ALA A 296 -13.12 -21.29 -9.24
N GLY A 297 -14.29 -20.78 -9.65
CA GLY A 297 -15.58 -21.45 -9.44
C GLY A 297 -15.67 -22.81 -10.13
N LEU A 298 -15.26 -22.88 -11.41
CA LEU A 298 -15.20 -24.14 -12.16
C LEU A 298 -14.17 -25.13 -11.57
N SER A 299 -13.16 -24.64 -10.86
CA SER A 299 -12.16 -25.43 -10.15
C SER A 299 -12.59 -25.85 -8.73
N GLY A 300 -13.87 -25.67 -8.38
CA GLY A 300 -14.44 -26.09 -7.09
C GLY A 300 -14.16 -25.15 -5.92
N VAL A 301 -13.69 -23.93 -6.16
CA VAL A 301 -13.53 -22.91 -5.11
C VAL A 301 -14.86 -22.19 -4.89
N ASP A 302 -15.36 -22.23 -3.66
CA ASP A 302 -16.54 -21.45 -3.24
C ASP A 302 -16.19 -19.96 -3.19
N THR A 303 -16.49 -19.25 -4.27
CA THR A 303 -16.19 -17.82 -4.44
C THR A 303 -16.95 -16.96 -3.42
N LYS A 304 -18.20 -17.32 -3.12
CA LYS A 304 -19.04 -16.61 -2.14
C LYS A 304 -18.44 -16.72 -0.74
N LYS A 305 -18.12 -17.94 -0.28
CA LYS A 305 -17.47 -18.10 1.03
C LYS A 305 -16.13 -17.41 1.13
N THR A 306 -15.36 -17.38 0.03
CA THR A 306 -14.06 -16.70 0.00
C THR A 306 -14.22 -15.20 0.22
N ASP A 307 -15.13 -14.55 -0.52
CA ASP A 307 -15.42 -13.13 -0.36
C ASP A 307 -15.97 -12.80 1.03
N PHE A 308 -16.88 -13.64 1.53
CA PHE A 308 -17.46 -13.47 2.87
C PHE A 308 -16.36 -13.47 3.94
N LEU A 309 -15.47 -14.48 3.92
CA LEU A 309 -14.39 -14.59 4.89
C LEU A 309 -13.37 -13.46 4.77
N VAL A 310 -13.12 -12.96 3.56
CA VAL A 310 -12.24 -11.80 3.33
C VAL A 310 -12.81 -10.54 4.01
N MET A 311 -14.12 -10.29 3.90
CA MET A 311 -14.78 -9.15 4.55
C MET A 311 -14.86 -9.29 6.07
N VAL A 312 -15.15 -10.50 6.58
CA VAL A 312 -15.10 -10.79 8.02
C VAL A 312 -13.70 -10.53 8.58
N ASN A 313 -12.68 -11.00 7.87
CA ASN A 313 -11.30 -10.81 8.26
C ASN A 313 -10.87 -9.33 8.23
N MET A 314 -11.39 -8.54 7.27
CA MET A 314 -11.14 -7.09 7.24
C MET A 314 -11.76 -6.40 8.47
N GLY A 315 -12.99 -6.74 8.84
CA GLY A 315 -13.63 -6.22 10.05
C GLY A 315 -12.86 -6.57 11.34
N PHE A 316 -12.33 -7.80 11.43
CA PHE A 316 -11.47 -8.21 12.54
C PHE A 316 -10.18 -7.37 12.63
N LEU A 317 -9.48 -7.18 11.51
CA LEU A 317 -8.25 -6.37 11.50
C LEU A 317 -8.52 -4.88 11.73
N ALA A 318 -9.64 -4.35 11.25
CA ALA A 318 -10.09 -3.00 11.53
C ALA A 318 -10.39 -2.80 13.03
N ALA A 319 -10.96 -3.79 13.71
CA ALA A 319 -11.14 -3.73 15.16
C ALA A 319 -9.81 -3.66 15.92
N ILE A 320 -8.83 -4.49 15.55
CA ILE A 320 -7.48 -4.42 16.17
C ILE A 320 -6.84 -3.06 15.90
N ALA A 321 -6.88 -2.59 14.65
CA ALA A 321 -6.32 -1.29 14.27
C ALA A 321 -6.99 -0.12 15.02
N GLY A 322 -8.32 -0.14 15.15
CA GLY A 322 -9.09 0.86 15.90
C GLY A 322 -8.72 0.89 17.37
N MET A 323 -8.64 -0.28 18.03
CA MET A 323 -8.21 -0.36 19.44
C MET A 323 -6.77 0.11 19.64
N VAL A 324 -5.85 -0.27 18.74
CA VAL A 324 -4.46 0.22 18.77
C VAL A 324 -4.42 1.73 18.58
N PHE A 325 -5.23 2.29 17.69
CA PHE A 325 -5.29 3.72 17.45
C PHE A 325 -5.87 4.50 18.65
N THR A 326 -6.98 4.03 19.23
CA THR A 326 -7.57 4.59 20.45
C THR A 326 -6.61 4.51 21.64
N ALA A 327 -5.88 3.39 21.78
CA ALA A 327 -4.84 3.26 22.80
C ALA A 327 -3.67 4.22 22.55
N TYR A 328 -3.32 4.48 21.29
CA TYR A 328 -2.26 5.43 20.91
C TYR A 328 -2.63 6.87 21.27
N LEU A 329 -3.85 7.30 20.94
CA LEU A 329 -4.37 8.64 21.25
C LEU A 329 -4.81 8.81 22.71
N ASN A 330 -4.83 7.74 23.49
CA ASN A 330 -5.31 7.70 24.88
C ASN A 330 -6.80 8.07 25.07
N ALA A 331 -7.54 8.19 23.97
CA ALA A 331 -8.96 8.49 23.94
C ALA A 331 -9.56 8.09 22.58
N ALA A 332 -10.88 7.87 22.54
CA ALA A 332 -11.63 7.78 21.29
C ALA A 332 -12.21 9.15 20.95
N ASN A 333 -11.98 9.62 19.72
CA ASN A 333 -12.41 10.95 19.27
C ASN A 333 -13.35 10.87 18.05
N PRO A 334 -14.29 11.81 17.89
CA PRO A 334 -15.25 11.83 16.77
C PRO A 334 -14.64 11.92 15.36
N LYS A 335 -13.39 12.40 15.27
CA LYS A 335 -12.65 12.54 14.00
C LYS A 335 -11.72 11.38 13.72
N ASP A 336 -11.67 10.37 14.58
CA ASP A 336 -10.83 9.20 14.37
C ASP A 336 -11.25 8.47 13.08
N GLY A 337 -10.30 7.74 12.49
CA GLY A 337 -10.57 6.95 11.29
C GLY A 337 -10.83 7.74 10.01
N GLN A 338 -10.59 9.05 9.97
CA GLN A 338 -10.71 9.84 8.74
C GLN A 338 -9.56 9.52 7.77
N ASN A 339 -9.89 9.15 6.53
CA ASN A 339 -8.95 8.84 5.45
C ASN A 339 -8.05 7.61 5.68
N PHE A 340 -8.34 6.78 6.69
CA PHE A 340 -7.54 5.59 7.00
C PHE A 340 -7.63 4.55 5.87
N GLU A 341 -8.81 4.44 5.26
CA GLU A 341 -9.05 3.65 4.07
C GLU A 341 -8.13 4.05 2.91
N LEU A 342 -7.93 5.37 2.70
CA LEU A 342 -7.07 5.87 1.63
C LEU A 342 -5.60 5.55 1.91
N ASP A 343 -5.14 5.74 3.15
CA ASP A 343 -3.77 5.42 3.56
C ASP A 343 -3.50 3.89 3.46
N ALA A 344 -4.46 3.05 3.84
CA ALA A 344 -4.34 1.59 3.73
C ALA A 344 -4.35 1.10 2.27
N ILE A 345 -5.25 1.62 1.43
CA ILE A 345 -5.29 1.32 -0.01
C ILE A 345 -3.97 1.76 -0.68
N ALA A 346 -3.51 2.95 -0.35
CA ALA A 346 -2.25 3.49 -0.86
C ALA A 346 -1.05 2.63 -0.46
N ALA A 347 -0.98 2.20 0.81
CA ALA A 347 0.05 1.28 1.29
C ALA A 347 0.09 -0.03 0.48
N VAL A 348 -1.08 -0.60 0.19
CA VAL A 348 -1.19 -1.85 -0.57
C VAL A 348 -0.80 -1.67 -2.04
N PHE A 349 -1.19 -0.57 -2.68
CA PHE A 349 -0.81 -0.29 -4.07
C PHE A 349 0.66 0.07 -4.23
N ILE A 350 1.23 0.89 -3.34
CA ILE A 350 2.68 1.15 -3.30
C ILE A 350 3.45 -0.16 -3.06
N GLY A 351 2.88 -1.08 -2.26
CA GLY A 351 3.38 -2.44 -2.07
C GLY A 351 3.26 -3.37 -3.30
N GLY A 352 2.70 -2.87 -4.40
CA GLY A 352 2.62 -3.52 -5.71
C GLY A 352 1.47 -4.52 -5.86
N ALA A 353 0.42 -4.43 -5.05
CA ALA A 353 -0.81 -5.16 -5.35
C ALA A 353 -1.40 -4.68 -6.68
N ALA A 354 -2.03 -5.56 -7.44
CA ALA A 354 -2.67 -5.20 -8.71
C ALA A 354 -4.08 -4.66 -8.48
N VAL A 355 -4.43 -3.58 -9.17
CA VAL A 355 -5.79 -3.01 -9.18
C VAL A 355 -6.81 -4.05 -9.67
N ALA A 356 -6.41 -4.91 -10.60
CA ALA A 356 -7.26 -5.96 -11.16
C ALA A 356 -7.47 -7.19 -10.23
N GLY A 357 -6.79 -7.26 -9.09
CA GLY A 357 -6.83 -8.42 -8.20
C GLY A 357 -5.82 -9.52 -8.54
N GLY A 358 -5.81 -10.59 -7.74
CA GLY A 358 -4.98 -11.79 -7.94
C GLY A 358 -3.48 -11.64 -7.65
N VAL A 359 -2.96 -10.42 -7.46
CA VAL A 359 -1.55 -10.15 -7.16
C VAL A 359 -1.43 -9.18 -5.98
N GLY A 360 -0.63 -9.56 -4.99
CA GLY A 360 -0.33 -8.76 -3.80
C GLY A 360 0.45 -9.61 -2.79
N THR A 361 1.08 -9.00 -1.79
CA THR A 361 1.68 -9.74 -0.68
C THR A 361 1.59 -8.91 0.59
N VAL A 362 1.41 -9.56 1.74
CA VAL A 362 1.40 -8.90 3.06
C VAL A 362 2.69 -8.10 3.26
N LEU A 363 3.86 -8.71 2.99
CA LEU A 363 5.15 -8.04 3.11
C LEU A 363 5.29 -6.83 2.18
N GLY A 364 4.80 -6.91 0.94
CA GLY A 364 4.77 -5.77 0.03
C GLY A 364 3.94 -4.61 0.58
N SER A 365 2.74 -4.91 1.09
CA SER A 365 1.87 -3.92 1.72
C SER A 365 2.48 -3.30 2.98
N MET A 366 3.28 -4.05 3.74
CA MET A 366 4.04 -3.48 4.88
C MET A 366 5.09 -2.49 4.41
N ILE A 367 5.83 -2.81 3.34
CA ILE A 367 6.81 -1.88 2.76
C ILE A 367 6.11 -0.61 2.28
N GLY A 368 4.98 -0.73 1.58
CA GLY A 368 4.21 0.44 1.12
C GLY A 368 3.60 1.26 2.26
N GLY A 369 3.15 0.62 3.34
CA GLY A 369 2.68 1.32 4.54
C GLY A 369 3.82 2.03 5.28
N LEU A 370 5.02 1.43 5.32
CA LEU A 370 6.22 2.08 5.83
C LEU A 370 6.64 3.26 4.93
N VAL A 371 6.48 3.19 3.61
CA VAL A 371 6.70 4.33 2.72
C VAL A 371 5.80 5.50 3.11
N MET A 372 4.51 5.25 3.35
CA MET A 372 3.59 6.29 3.82
C MET A 372 3.95 6.80 5.22
N GLY A 373 4.36 5.91 6.13
CA GLY A 373 4.78 6.31 7.47
C GLY A 373 6.05 7.16 7.49
N VAL A 374 7.04 6.81 6.65
CA VAL A 374 8.27 7.60 6.44
C VAL A 374 7.92 8.97 5.88
N LEU A 375 7.04 9.04 4.88
CA LEU A 375 6.60 10.30 4.29
C LEU A 375 5.91 11.20 5.32
N ASN A 376 5.01 10.64 6.13
CA ASN A 376 4.30 11.39 7.17
C ASN A 376 5.25 11.97 8.21
N LEU A 377 6.12 11.11 8.76
CA LEU A 377 7.04 11.50 9.81
C LEU A 377 8.13 12.44 9.28
N GLY A 378 8.60 12.23 8.06
CA GLY A 378 9.62 13.04 7.43
C GLY A 378 9.14 14.47 7.19
N LEU A 379 7.98 14.64 6.58
CA LEU A 379 7.38 15.97 6.35
C LEU A 379 6.99 16.65 7.66
N ALA A 380 6.47 15.91 8.63
CA ALA A 380 6.14 16.45 9.96
C ALA A 380 7.40 16.95 10.70
N ASN A 381 8.53 16.24 10.62
CA ASN A 381 9.80 16.67 11.21
C ASN A 381 10.38 17.92 10.53
N MET A 382 10.04 18.15 9.26
CA MET A 382 10.36 19.40 8.55
C MET A 382 9.37 20.53 8.87
N SER A 383 8.45 20.32 9.83
CA SER A 383 7.39 21.27 10.21
C SER A 383 6.50 21.69 9.03
N VAL A 384 6.30 20.79 8.06
CA VAL A 384 5.41 21.02 6.92
C VAL A 384 3.96 20.96 7.42
N ASP A 385 3.16 21.95 7.01
CA ASP A 385 1.75 22.03 7.38
C ASP A 385 0.93 20.82 6.89
N SER A 386 -0.10 20.45 7.64
CA SER A 386 -0.93 19.27 7.34
C SER A 386 -1.61 19.35 5.95
N ASN A 387 -1.93 20.55 5.45
CA ASN A 387 -2.51 20.70 4.11
C ASN A 387 -1.49 20.32 3.03
N TRP A 388 -0.23 20.75 3.19
CA TRP A 388 0.86 20.38 2.30
C TRP A 388 1.20 18.90 2.38
N ILE A 389 1.14 18.30 3.57
CA ILE A 389 1.31 16.85 3.73
C ILE A 389 0.27 16.10 2.88
N GLN A 390 -1.00 16.51 2.89
CA GLN A 390 -2.04 15.87 2.09
C GLN A 390 -1.80 16.03 0.57
N ILE A 391 -1.39 17.21 0.12
CA ILE A 391 -1.05 17.45 -1.30
C ILE A 391 0.11 16.55 -1.73
N ILE A 392 1.20 16.52 -0.95
CA ILE A 392 2.39 15.72 -1.26
C ILE A 392 2.05 14.23 -1.23
N LYS A 393 1.29 13.76 -0.22
CA LYS A 393 0.78 12.38 -0.16
C LYS A 393 0.04 11.99 -1.43
N GLY A 394 -0.89 12.82 -1.89
CA GLY A 394 -1.69 12.56 -3.09
C GLY A 394 -0.82 12.46 -4.35
N LEU A 395 0.13 13.38 -4.52
CA LEU A 395 1.07 13.37 -5.64
C LEU A 395 2.00 12.15 -5.62
N VAL A 396 2.53 11.78 -4.46
CA VAL A 396 3.40 10.60 -4.31
C VAL A 396 2.64 9.32 -4.58
N LEU A 397 1.41 9.18 -4.09
CA LEU A 397 0.55 8.04 -4.39
C LEU A 397 0.27 7.93 -5.90
N LEU A 398 -0.16 9.02 -6.53
CA LEU A 398 -0.43 9.04 -7.97
C LEU A 398 0.83 8.68 -8.76
N GLY A 399 1.99 9.25 -8.39
CA GLY A 399 3.28 8.95 -9.01
C GLY A 399 3.68 7.48 -8.86
N ALA A 400 3.51 6.91 -7.67
CA ALA A 400 3.84 5.51 -7.40
C ALA A 400 2.97 4.55 -8.22
N VAL A 401 1.65 4.80 -8.27
CA VAL A 401 0.71 3.98 -9.06
C VAL A 401 0.94 4.17 -10.55
N ALA A 402 1.14 5.40 -11.02
CA ALA A 402 1.44 5.68 -12.42
C ALA A 402 2.73 4.97 -12.85
N PHE A 403 3.77 5.00 -12.02
CA PHE A 403 5.01 4.29 -12.29
C PHE A 403 4.79 2.77 -12.36
N ASP A 404 4.03 2.18 -11.43
CA ASP A 404 3.71 0.75 -11.44
C ASP A 404 2.91 0.35 -12.70
N VAL A 405 1.89 1.12 -13.07
CA VAL A 405 1.08 0.89 -14.28
C VAL A 405 1.92 1.02 -15.54
N ILE A 406 2.70 2.10 -15.69
CA ILE A 406 3.55 2.33 -16.87
C ILE A 406 4.63 1.23 -16.98
N SER A 407 5.20 0.82 -15.85
CA SER A 407 6.18 -0.27 -15.82
C SER A 407 5.57 -1.60 -16.27
N LYS A 408 4.33 -1.89 -15.85
CA LYS A 408 3.58 -3.08 -16.27
C LYS A 408 3.17 -3.06 -17.74
N MET A 409 2.72 -1.91 -18.26
CA MET A 409 2.33 -1.77 -19.66
C MET A 409 3.51 -1.92 -20.62
N ARG A 410 4.72 -1.55 -20.19
CA ARG A 410 5.85 -1.42 -21.12
C ARG A 410 6.76 -2.64 -21.23
N GLY A 411 6.72 -3.62 -20.32
CA GLY A 411 7.68 -4.74 -20.34
C GLY A 411 9.15 -4.29 -20.44
N LYS A 412 9.44 -3.03 -20.07
CA LYS A 412 10.72 -2.36 -20.33
C LYS A 412 11.70 -2.66 -19.20
N PRO A 413 13.01 -2.67 -19.52
CA PRO A 413 14.01 -3.19 -18.62
C PRO A 413 14.09 -2.37 -17.32
N SER A 414 14.36 -3.08 -16.22
CA SER A 414 14.42 -2.56 -14.85
C SER A 414 15.24 -1.27 -14.70
N PHE A 415 14.91 -0.44 -13.71
CA PHE A 415 15.70 0.73 -13.30
C PHE A 415 17.20 0.42 -13.15
N ILE A 416 17.52 -0.79 -12.68
CA ILE A 416 18.91 -1.28 -12.57
C ILE A 416 19.55 -1.41 -13.95
N ASP A 417 18.83 -1.84 -14.97
CA ASP A 417 19.34 -1.94 -16.34
C ASP A 417 19.60 -0.54 -16.93
N MET A 418 18.79 0.45 -16.58
CA MET A 418 18.98 1.84 -17.00
C MET A 418 20.17 2.50 -16.29
N VAL A 419 20.33 2.28 -14.98
CA VAL A 419 21.50 2.75 -14.21
C VAL A 419 22.77 2.01 -14.65
N LEU A 420 22.71 0.70 -14.90
CA LEU A 420 23.84 -0.05 -15.42
C LEU A 420 24.19 0.32 -16.87
N ARG A 421 23.24 0.77 -17.69
CA ARG A 421 23.52 1.37 -19.00
C ARG A 421 24.16 2.75 -18.88
N ALA A 422 23.86 3.49 -17.81
CA ALA A 422 24.48 4.78 -17.52
C ALA A 422 25.89 4.65 -16.93
N VAL A 423 26.14 3.60 -16.12
CA VAL A 423 27.43 3.35 -15.45
C VAL A 423 28.35 2.42 -16.26
N GLY A 424 27.77 1.51 -17.06
CA GLY A 424 28.48 0.63 -17.97
C GLY A 424 28.65 1.29 -19.33
N GLY A 425 29.80 1.94 -19.53
CA GLY A 425 30.21 2.48 -20.82
C GLY A 425 29.95 1.50 -21.96
N ARG A 426 29.32 2.01 -23.03
CA ARG A 426 28.97 1.34 -24.29
C ARG A 426 29.76 0.06 -24.53
N SER A 427 29.13 -1.08 -24.27
CA SER A 427 29.46 -2.32 -24.97
C SER A 427 28.26 -2.65 -25.83
N ARG A 428 28.43 -2.43 -27.14
CA ARG A 428 27.50 -2.83 -28.20
C ARG A 428 27.08 -4.29 -27.96
N VAL A 429 25.82 -4.52 -27.68
CA VAL A 429 25.15 -5.79 -27.99
C VAL A 429 24.00 -5.44 -28.93
N VAL A 430 24.39 -5.13 -30.17
CA VAL A 430 23.53 -5.33 -31.35
C VAL A 430 24.02 -6.65 -31.92
N GLY A 431 23.12 -7.62 -32.03
CA GLY A 431 23.44 -8.92 -32.63
C GLY A 431 22.72 -10.09 -31.98
N VAL A 432 21.39 -10.11 -32.01
CA VAL A 432 20.60 -11.37 -31.95
C VAL A 432 19.37 -11.29 -32.88
N ALA A 433 19.33 -10.37 -33.85
CA ALA A 433 18.20 -10.26 -34.78
C ALA A 433 18.57 -10.31 -36.27
N GLU A 434 19.85 -10.44 -36.64
CA GLU A 434 20.28 -10.52 -38.05
C GLU A 434 20.61 -11.95 -38.52
N ASP A 435 21.02 -12.87 -37.63
CA ASP A 435 21.40 -14.22 -38.06
C ASP A 435 20.22 -15.16 -38.36
N ALA A 436 18.99 -14.77 -38.04
CA ALA A 436 17.80 -15.53 -38.42
C ALA A 436 17.35 -15.27 -39.87
N ALA A 437 17.81 -14.18 -40.50
CA ALA A 437 17.40 -13.79 -41.84
C ALA A 437 18.36 -14.27 -42.95
N ALA A 438 19.52 -14.82 -42.58
CA ALA A 438 20.54 -15.27 -43.55
C ALA A 438 20.37 -16.74 -44.02
N VAL A 439 19.35 -17.46 -43.54
CA VAL A 439 19.12 -18.88 -43.87
C VAL A 439 17.93 -19.11 -44.83
N ALA A 440 17.13 -18.09 -45.14
CA ALA A 440 16.00 -18.22 -46.06
C ALA A 440 16.39 -17.76 -47.48
N GLY A 441 16.46 -18.72 -48.42
CA GLY A 441 16.77 -18.45 -49.82
C GLY A 441 15.71 -17.57 -50.54
N PRO A 442 16.01 -17.10 -51.77
CA PRO A 442 15.31 -15.97 -52.41
C PRO A 442 13.85 -16.19 -52.83
N THR A 443 13.21 -17.32 -52.48
CA THR A 443 11.91 -17.72 -53.05
C THR A 443 10.73 -17.71 -52.08
N GLU A 444 10.95 -17.50 -50.77
CA GLU A 444 9.84 -17.41 -49.78
C GLU A 444 9.57 -15.99 -49.27
N ALA A 445 10.49 -15.04 -49.43
CA ALA A 445 10.33 -13.65 -49.00
C ALA A 445 9.18 -12.89 -49.71
N SER A 446 8.76 -13.36 -50.88
CA SER A 446 7.67 -12.77 -51.66
C SER A 446 6.27 -13.22 -51.23
N ARG A 447 6.15 -14.30 -50.43
CA ARG A 447 4.84 -14.79 -49.93
C ARG A 447 4.49 -14.27 -48.54
N VAL A 448 5.47 -13.94 -47.71
CA VAL A 448 5.23 -13.44 -46.33
C VAL A 448 4.86 -11.95 -46.33
N THR A 449 5.38 -11.17 -47.27
CA THR A 449 5.05 -9.74 -47.42
C THR A 449 3.67 -9.50 -48.06
N ALA A 450 3.17 -10.44 -48.86
CA ALA A 450 1.84 -10.33 -49.49
C ALA A 450 0.67 -10.67 -48.53
N SER A 451 0.88 -11.50 -47.51
CA SER A 451 -0.17 -11.85 -46.54
C SER A 451 -0.33 -10.85 -45.39
N ALA A 452 0.68 -10.03 -45.11
CA ALA A 452 0.63 -9.03 -44.04
C ALA A 452 0.01 -7.69 -44.48
N VAL A 453 -0.14 -7.45 -45.78
CA VAL A 453 -0.73 -6.22 -46.35
C VAL A 453 -2.23 -6.40 -46.66
N ALA A 454 -2.76 -7.63 -46.66
CA ALA A 454 -4.18 -7.91 -46.93
C ALA A 454 -5.10 -7.95 -45.68
N ALA A 455 -4.55 -7.83 -44.47
CA ALA A 455 -5.34 -7.83 -43.22
C ALA A 455 -5.45 -6.45 -42.54
N SER A 456 -4.93 -5.39 -43.17
CA SER A 456 -4.98 -4.00 -42.65
C SER A 456 -5.73 -3.04 -43.58
N GLY A 457 -6.70 -3.53 -44.35
CA GLY A 457 -7.46 -2.72 -45.30
C GLY A 457 -8.90 -3.18 -45.45
N GLN A 458 -9.76 -2.85 -44.47
CA GLN A 458 -11.17 -2.48 -44.65
C GLN A 458 -11.86 -2.32 -43.29
N VAL A 459 -11.99 -1.07 -42.83
CA VAL A 459 -13.17 -0.32 -42.30
C VAL A 459 -12.54 1.01 -41.82
N GLY A 460 -12.53 2.09 -42.58
CA GLY A 460 -13.69 2.82 -43.07
C GLY A 460 -13.76 4.15 -42.31
N SER A 461 -13.02 5.14 -42.79
CA SER A 461 -12.98 6.53 -42.31
C SER A 461 -14.36 7.21 -42.42
N VAL A 462 -14.86 7.78 -41.33
CA VAL A 462 -15.86 8.86 -41.38
C VAL A 462 -15.20 10.12 -40.86
N THR A 463 -14.89 11.00 -41.82
CA THR A 463 -14.52 12.39 -41.64
C THR A 463 -15.67 13.16 -40.97
N ALA A 464 -15.42 13.70 -39.77
CA ALA A 464 -16.26 14.72 -39.17
C ALA A 464 -15.75 16.10 -39.63
N THR A 465 -16.42 16.66 -40.63
CA THR A 465 -16.39 18.09 -40.93
C THR A 465 -17.60 18.75 -40.26
N GLU A 466 -17.35 19.74 -39.40
CA GLU A 466 -18.36 20.66 -38.86
C GLU A 466 -19.16 21.34 -39.97
N PRO A 467 -20.43 21.72 -39.71
CA PRO A 467 -21.02 22.88 -40.33
C PRO A 467 -21.24 24.01 -39.30
N ALA A 468 -20.80 25.20 -39.68
CA ALA A 468 -21.20 26.47 -39.06
C ALA A 468 -22.56 26.96 -39.62
N PRO A 469 -23.24 27.93 -38.95
CA PRO A 469 -24.67 28.16 -39.12
C PRO A 469 -25.01 29.35 -40.03
N GLU A 470 -26.03 29.18 -40.88
CA GLU A 470 -26.77 30.24 -41.59
C GLU A 470 -28.21 29.72 -41.79
N GLY A 471 -29.33 30.45 -41.72
CA GLY A 471 -29.62 31.87 -41.59
C GLY A 471 -31.06 32.11 -42.11
N ALA A 472 -31.88 32.78 -41.30
CA ALA A 472 -33.03 33.65 -41.62
C ALA A 472 -34.16 33.25 -42.61
N THR A 473 -35.42 33.44 -42.16
CA THR A 473 -36.54 34.24 -42.74
C THR A 473 -37.89 33.65 -42.26
N ALA A 474 -38.97 34.36 -41.93
CA ALA A 474 -39.31 35.77 -41.76
C ALA A 474 -40.71 35.89 -41.09
N ALA A 475 -41.03 37.09 -40.58
CA ALA A 475 -42.35 37.75 -40.52
C ALA A 475 -43.38 37.49 -39.37
N ALA A 476 -43.28 38.33 -38.32
CA ALA A 476 -44.24 39.41 -37.93
C ALA A 476 -45.71 39.07 -37.45
N PRO A 477 -46.52 40.04 -36.95
CA PRO A 477 -46.76 40.27 -35.50
C PRO A 477 -48.25 40.50 -35.07
N VAL A 478 -48.44 40.96 -33.82
CA VAL A 478 -49.52 41.83 -33.26
C VAL A 478 -50.67 41.19 -32.45
N LEU A 479 -51.01 41.93 -31.38
CA LEU A 479 -52.21 42.02 -30.52
C LEU A 479 -52.03 41.35 -29.13
N GLY A 480 -51.98 42.03 -27.99
CA GLY A 480 -52.46 43.37 -27.64
C GLY A 480 -53.62 43.26 -26.64
N HIS A 481 -53.37 43.53 -25.37
CA HIS A 481 -54.34 44.19 -24.48
C HIS A 481 -53.66 44.71 -23.19
N ASP A 482 -53.54 46.04 -23.16
CA ASP A 482 -53.88 46.99 -22.09
C ASP A 482 -53.31 46.86 -20.66
N GLY A 483 -52.56 47.91 -20.27
CA GLY A 483 -52.12 48.23 -18.90
C GLY A 483 -53.20 48.96 -18.07
N PRO A 484 -52.89 50.02 -17.26
CA PRO A 484 -51.57 50.61 -17.00
C PRO A 484 -51.33 51.18 -15.56
N ARG A 485 -50.13 51.79 -15.36
CA ARG A 485 -49.72 52.84 -14.37
C ARG A 485 -49.47 52.37 -12.92
N SER A 486 -48.52 52.86 -12.13
CA SER A 486 -47.54 53.98 -12.10
C SER A 486 -46.58 53.66 -10.91
N GLY A 487 -45.26 53.91 -10.90
CA GLY A 487 -44.60 55.21 -10.87
C GLY A 487 -44.10 55.57 -9.43
N HIS A 488 -42.77 55.73 -9.28
CA HIS A 488 -42.01 56.45 -8.22
C HIS A 488 -41.93 55.85 -6.79
N LEU A 489 -40.74 55.51 -6.27
CA LEU A 489 -39.55 56.28 -5.78
C LEU A 489 -39.62 56.65 -4.28
N ASP A 490 -38.53 56.28 -3.60
CA ASP A 490 -37.85 56.88 -2.43
C ASP A 490 -38.42 56.94 -1.00
N ALA A 491 -37.64 56.30 -0.11
CA ALA A 491 -36.99 56.79 1.12
C ALA A 491 -37.76 57.36 2.33
N THR A 492 -37.27 56.97 3.53
CA THR A 492 -37.29 57.66 4.85
C THR A 492 -38.67 57.83 5.52
N GLU A 493 -38.91 57.79 6.83
CA GLU A 493 -38.10 57.82 8.06
C GLU A 493 -38.99 57.42 9.28
N ALA A 494 -38.34 56.96 10.36
CA ALA A 494 -38.54 57.27 11.80
C ALA A 494 -39.90 57.19 12.56
N THR A 495 -39.84 56.68 13.80
CA THR A 495 -40.38 57.24 15.08
C THR A 495 -39.69 56.48 16.26
N VAL A 496 -38.66 56.96 17.00
CA VAL A 496 -38.55 58.03 18.05
C VAL A 496 -38.95 57.53 19.47
N ARG A 497 -37.97 57.21 20.38
CA ARG A 497 -37.34 57.99 21.52
C ARG A 497 -38.20 58.02 22.81
N GLU A 498 -37.75 58.11 24.09
CA GLU A 498 -36.52 58.36 24.89
C GLU A 498 -36.95 58.29 26.42
N PRO A 499 -36.21 58.74 27.48
CA PRO A 499 -34.77 58.79 27.83
C PRO A 499 -34.44 58.38 29.31
N GLN A 500 -33.15 58.44 29.67
CA GLN A 500 -32.50 58.24 31.01
C GLN A 500 -32.79 59.32 32.07
N PRO A 501 -32.21 59.20 33.29
CA PRO A 501 -31.25 60.23 33.70
C PRO A 501 -29.93 59.76 34.35
N VAL A 502 -29.00 60.72 34.41
CA VAL A 502 -27.57 60.70 34.77
C VAL A 502 -27.34 60.92 36.29
N GLY A 503 -26.27 60.34 36.84
CA GLY A 503 -25.68 60.72 38.15
C GLY A 503 -24.16 60.50 38.20
N ARG A 504 -23.40 61.56 38.55
CA ARG A 504 -21.92 61.65 38.63
C ARG A 504 -21.35 61.12 39.96
N SER A 505 -20.07 60.67 39.96
CA SER A 505 -18.92 61.11 40.81
C SER A 505 -17.97 60.02 41.39
N ARG A 506 -16.77 59.88 40.78
CA ARG A 506 -15.38 59.92 41.33
C ARG A 506 -14.88 58.96 42.48
N PRO A 507 -13.54 58.84 42.74
CA PRO A 507 -12.79 57.55 42.81
C PRO A 507 -11.99 57.28 44.11
N ALA A 508 -11.40 56.09 44.27
CA ALA A 508 -10.17 55.74 45.03
C ALA A 508 -10.03 54.19 45.01
N GLY A 509 -8.90 53.51 45.06
CA GLY A 509 -7.52 53.82 45.38
C GLY A 509 -6.81 52.47 45.68
N ARG A 510 -5.52 52.40 45.36
CA ARG A 510 -4.59 51.28 45.58
C ARG A 510 -4.72 50.59 46.96
N ARG A 511 -4.49 49.27 46.99
CA ARG A 511 -3.33 48.66 47.67
C ARG A 511 -2.89 47.42 46.91
#